data_AF-X0VAB8-F1
#
_entry.id   AF-X0VAB8-F1
#
_cell.length_a   1.000
_cell.length_b   1.000
_cell.length_c   1.000
_cell.angle_alpha   90.00
_cell.angle_beta   90.00
_cell.angle_gamma   90.00
#
_symmetry.space_group_name_H-M   'P 1'
#
loop_
_entity.id
_entity.type
_entity.pdbx_description
1 polymer ?
#
loop_
_entity_poly.entity_id
_entity_poly.type
_entity_poly.pdbx_seq_one_letter_code
_entity_poly.pdbx_strand_id
1 'polypeptide(L)'
;MKLIFTIAQHQLAVSFNRKRGRPAKPFLNRFQNFAFYLLKQAKDKRLHGHPASRVLRRVFENKKIKKVLGFNLTALILLTSIVSPAQSALQSQPQAEVTLVVNQKVETTTKQSVRIPLDTFNITQRYHLFHRGIDLKETIGAPVYPIMGGVVEEVAYTHFGYGNYVIVNHGSSYKSLYAHLSKIIVEKNQEVDQNTVIGL
;
A
#
# COMPACT_ATOMS: atom_id res chain seq x y z
N MET A 1 -9.91 -46.24 16.70
CA MET A 1 -11.12 -47.08 16.84
C MET A 1 -12.05 -46.79 15.66
N LYS A 2 -12.60 -47.86 15.04
CA LYS A 2 -13.37 -47.95 13.78
C LYS A 2 -12.61 -47.77 12.45
N LEU A 3 -12.03 -48.89 12.02
CA LEU A 3 -12.15 -49.39 10.63
C LEU A 3 -13.63 -49.60 10.28
N ILE A 4 -14.00 -49.47 9.00
CA ILE A 4 -14.71 -50.49 8.19
C ILE A 4 -14.61 -50.11 6.69
N PHE A 5 -14.36 -51.15 5.90
CA PHE A 5 -14.09 -51.29 4.47
C PHE A 5 -15.24 -50.92 3.52
N THR A 6 -14.97 -50.80 2.21
CA THR A 6 -15.50 -51.74 1.18
C THR A 6 -14.85 -51.51 -0.19
N ILE A 7 -14.18 -52.57 -0.66
CA ILE A 7 -13.73 -52.79 -2.04
C ILE A 7 -14.87 -53.47 -2.80
N ALA A 8 -15.08 -53.11 -4.07
CA ALA A 8 -15.69 -54.03 -5.04
C ALA A 8 -15.16 -53.73 -6.46
N GLN A 9 -14.21 -54.56 -6.92
CA GLN A 9 -14.01 -54.89 -8.34
C GLN A 9 -14.89 -56.11 -8.65
N HIS A 10 -15.67 -56.09 -9.73
CA HIS A 10 -15.50 -56.97 -10.91
C HIS A 10 -16.71 -56.99 -11.88
N GLN A 11 -16.36 -56.96 -13.18
CA GLN A 11 -16.99 -57.49 -14.40
C GLN A 11 -18.46 -57.18 -14.76
N LEU A 12 -18.67 -56.63 -15.97
CA LEU A 12 -19.16 -57.38 -17.15
C LEU A 12 -19.37 -56.44 -18.36
N ALA A 13 -18.78 -56.82 -19.50
CA ALA A 13 -19.12 -56.32 -20.84
C ALA A 13 -20.54 -56.78 -21.23
N VAL A 14 -21.34 -56.08 -22.04
CA VAL A 14 -21.36 -56.18 -23.53
C VAL A 14 -22.48 -55.27 -24.11
N SER A 15 -22.16 -54.61 -25.24
CA SER A 15 -23.01 -54.24 -26.43
C SER A 15 -23.96 -53.01 -26.49
N PHE A 16 -23.59 -52.15 -27.46
CA PHE A 16 -24.32 -51.36 -28.48
C PHE A 16 -25.52 -50.43 -28.19
N ASN A 17 -25.23 -49.13 -28.44
CA ASN A 17 -25.86 -48.23 -29.42
C ASN A 17 -27.27 -47.65 -29.18
N ARG A 18 -27.31 -46.32 -28.93
CA ARG A 18 -28.04 -45.36 -29.79
C ARG A 18 -27.65 -43.91 -29.43
N LYS A 19 -27.10 -43.19 -30.41
CA LYS A 19 -26.92 -41.73 -30.39
C LYS A 19 -28.28 -41.05 -30.15
N ARG A 20 -28.41 -40.25 -29.08
CA ARG A 20 -29.32 -39.09 -29.02
C ARG A 20 -28.66 -37.99 -28.18
N GLY A 21 -28.34 -36.88 -28.85
CA GLY A 21 -27.72 -35.70 -28.25
C GLY A 21 -28.61 -35.06 -27.18
N ARG A 22 -27.99 -34.55 -26.12
CA ARG A 22 -28.67 -33.64 -25.18
C ARG A 22 -28.63 -32.22 -25.76
N PRO A 23 -29.73 -31.45 -25.74
CA PRO A 23 -29.70 -30.08 -26.23
C PRO A 23 -28.72 -29.24 -25.40
N ALA A 24 -27.89 -28.45 -26.08
CA ALA A 24 -26.99 -27.49 -25.44
C ALA A 24 -27.83 -26.49 -24.63
N LYS A 25 -27.55 -26.38 -23.33
CA LYS A 25 -28.18 -25.34 -22.50
C LYS A 25 -27.80 -23.95 -23.04
N PRO A 26 -28.73 -23.00 -23.15
CA PRO A 26 -28.47 -21.69 -23.72
C PRO A 26 -27.37 -20.96 -22.94
N PHE A 27 -26.44 -20.36 -23.69
CA PHE A 27 -25.23 -19.67 -23.20
C PHE A 27 -25.54 -18.49 -22.25
N LEU A 28 -26.77 -17.97 -22.28
CA LEU A 28 -27.23 -16.84 -21.47
C LEU A 28 -27.25 -17.08 -19.95
N ASN A 29 -27.14 -18.33 -19.48
CA ASN A 29 -27.15 -18.64 -18.04
C ASN A 29 -25.78 -18.53 -17.34
N ARG A 30 -24.68 -18.15 -18.01
CA ARG A 30 -23.38 -17.98 -17.34
C ARG A 30 -23.16 -16.58 -16.76
N PHE A 31 -23.68 -15.53 -17.41
CA PHE A 31 -23.50 -14.15 -16.94
C PHE A 31 -24.38 -13.80 -15.74
N GLN A 32 -25.64 -14.25 -15.72
CA GLN A 32 -26.55 -13.99 -14.59
C GLN A 32 -26.04 -14.64 -13.28
N ASN A 33 -25.48 -15.85 -13.38
CA ASN A 33 -24.87 -16.56 -12.24
C ASN A 33 -23.57 -15.88 -11.76
N PHE A 34 -22.81 -15.26 -12.67
CA PHE A 34 -21.63 -14.48 -12.31
C PHE A 34 -22.02 -13.21 -11.55
N ALA A 35 -22.96 -12.41 -12.07
CA ALA A 35 -23.43 -11.20 -11.39
C ALA A 35 -23.97 -11.50 -9.97
N PHE A 36 -24.72 -12.59 -9.81
CA PHE A 36 -25.19 -13.06 -8.49
C PHE A 36 -24.03 -13.48 -7.56
N TYR A 37 -23.02 -14.17 -8.08
CA TYR A 37 -21.80 -14.53 -7.34
C TYR A 37 -21.00 -13.29 -6.88
N LEU A 38 -20.96 -12.23 -7.69
CA LEU A 38 -20.28 -10.98 -7.35
C LEU A 38 -21.05 -10.19 -6.28
N LEU A 39 -22.38 -10.12 -6.39
CA LEU A 39 -23.24 -9.47 -5.39
C LEU A 39 -23.23 -10.19 -4.04
N LYS A 40 -23.22 -11.52 -4.03
CA LYS A 40 -23.08 -12.32 -2.80
C LYS A 40 -21.74 -12.05 -2.10
N GLN A 41 -20.68 -11.87 -2.88
CA GLN A 41 -19.34 -11.61 -2.35
C GLN A 41 -19.10 -10.16 -1.90
N ALA A 42 -19.89 -9.19 -2.39
CA ALA A 42 -19.89 -7.82 -1.90
C ALA A 42 -20.49 -7.67 -0.49
N LYS A 43 -21.11 -8.71 0.08
CA LYS A 43 -21.61 -8.72 1.47
C LYS A 43 -20.67 -9.41 2.46
N ASP A 44 -19.50 -9.90 2.02
CA ASP A 44 -18.52 -10.58 2.87
C ASP A 44 -17.79 -9.59 3.80
N LYS A 45 -18.14 -9.62 5.10
CA LYS A 45 -17.64 -8.69 6.14
C LYS A 45 -16.21 -8.96 6.61
N ARG A 46 -15.56 -10.04 6.14
CA ARG A 46 -14.18 -10.39 6.52
C ARG A 46 -13.12 -9.49 5.88
N LEU A 47 -13.51 -8.70 4.88
CA LEU A 47 -12.64 -7.79 4.13
C LEU A 47 -13.02 -6.34 4.48
N HIS A 48 -12.05 -5.57 4.96
CA HIS A 48 -12.23 -4.14 5.27
C HIS A 48 -12.25 -3.31 3.98
N GLY A 49 -13.19 -2.37 3.84
CA GLY A 49 -13.26 -1.41 2.73
C GLY A 49 -14.58 -1.38 1.95
N HIS A 50 -14.69 -0.40 1.04
CA HIS A 50 -15.90 -0.14 0.24
C HIS A 50 -16.30 -1.37 -0.62
N PRO A 51 -17.59 -1.74 -0.74
CA PRO A 51 -18.05 -2.95 -1.43
C PRO A 51 -17.53 -3.09 -2.87
N ALA A 52 -17.45 -1.99 -3.62
CA ALA A 52 -16.90 -1.98 -4.97
C ALA A 52 -15.42 -2.39 -5.01
N SER A 53 -14.61 -1.92 -4.05
CA SER A 53 -13.19 -2.28 -3.95
C SER A 53 -13.01 -3.78 -3.69
N ARG A 54 -13.87 -4.39 -2.88
CA ARG A 54 -13.80 -5.84 -2.59
C ARG A 54 -14.04 -6.71 -3.83
N VAL A 55 -14.88 -6.25 -4.74
CA VAL A 55 -15.12 -6.93 -6.03
C VAL A 55 -13.93 -6.73 -6.97
N LEU A 56 -13.51 -5.47 -7.15
CA LEU A 56 -12.40 -5.13 -8.04
C LEU A 56 -11.13 -5.87 -7.62
N ARG A 57 -10.80 -5.86 -6.32
CA ARG A 57 -9.61 -6.52 -5.79
C ARG A 57 -9.49 -7.98 -6.24
N ARG A 58 -10.55 -8.80 -6.16
CA ARG A 58 -10.49 -10.21 -6.59
C ARG A 58 -10.36 -10.38 -8.09
N VAL A 59 -11.00 -9.50 -8.87
CA VAL A 59 -10.88 -9.50 -10.34
C VAL A 59 -9.44 -9.18 -10.74
N PHE A 60 -8.88 -8.11 -10.17
CA PHE A 60 -7.51 -7.68 -10.43
C PHE A 60 -6.46 -8.56 -9.74
N GLU A 61 -6.79 -9.36 -8.73
CA GLU A 61 -5.85 -10.29 -8.07
C GLU A 61 -5.68 -11.62 -8.81
N ASN A 62 -6.61 -11.96 -9.70
CA ASN A 62 -6.57 -13.21 -10.44
C ASN A 62 -5.33 -13.27 -11.36
N LYS A 63 -4.48 -14.29 -11.18
CA LYS A 63 -3.18 -14.43 -11.87
C LYS A 63 -3.30 -14.33 -13.40
N LYS A 64 -4.39 -14.84 -13.98
CA LYS A 64 -4.64 -14.75 -15.43
C LYS A 64 -5.00 -13.32 -15.87
N ILE A 65 -5.85 -12.64 -15.10
CA ILE A 65 -6.31 -11.28 -15.38
C ILE A 65 -5.16 -10.29 -15.21
N LYS A 66 -4.32 -10.45 -14.17
CA LYS A 66 -3.09 -9.66 -13.98
C LYS A 66 -2.17 -9.72 -15.20
N LYS A 67 -1.95 -10.93 -15.74
CA LYS A 67 -1.10 -11.14 -16.92
C LYS A 67 -1.67 -10.47 -18.17
N VAL A 68 -2.98 -10.62 -18.42
CA VAL A 68 -3.63 -10.05 -19.60
C VAL A 68 -3.72 -8.52 -19.54
N LEU A 69 -4.14 -7.96 -18.40
CA LEU A 69 -4.24 -6.50 -18.23
C LEU A 69 -2.85 -5.85 -18.26
N GLY A 70 -1.87 -6.44 -17.57
CA GLY A 70 -0.50 -5.96 -17.58
C GLY A 70 0.07 -5.93 -19.00
N PHE A 71 -0.09 -7.02 -19.76
CA PHE A 71 0.40 -7.10 -21.14
C PHE A 71 -0.25 -6.06 -22.07
N ASN A 72 -1.57 -5.89 -22.01
CA ASN A 72 -2.27 -4.89 -22.84
C ASN A 72 -1.84 -3.46 -22.50
N LEU A 73 -1.67 -3.14 -21.21
CA LEU A 73 -1.25 -1.80 -20.78
C LEU A 73 0.19 -1.50 -21.24
N THR A 74 1.11 -2.46 -21.09
CA THR A 74 2.50 -2.30 -21.58
C THR A 74 2.56 -2.19 -23.09
N ALA A 75 1.74 -2.95 -23.84
CA ALA A 75 1.67 -2.86 -25.29
C ALA A 75 1.15 -1.49 -25.75
N LEU A 76 0.15 -0.93 -25.05
CA LEU A 76 -0.37 0.41 -25.34
C LEU A 76 0.69 1.50 -25.10
N ILE A 77 1.41 1.44 -23.98
CA ILE A 77 2.50 2.39 -23.67
C ILE A 77 3.63 2.30 -24.70
N LEU A 78 4.00 1.09 -25.13
CA LEU A 78 5.00 0.88 -26.18
C LEU A 78 4.52 1.46 -27.53
N LEU A 79 3.26 1.26 -27.90
CA LEU A 79 2.68 1.81 -29.13
C LEU A 79 2.63 3.34 -29.11
N THR A 80 2.29 3.96 -27.99
CA THR A 80 2.27 5.43 -27.89
C THR A 80 3.67 6.03 -27.84
N SER A 81 4.67 5.30 -27.35
CA SER A 81 6.07 5.78 -27.31
C SER A 81 6.75 5.88 -28.69
N ILE A 82 6.17 5.26 -29.73
CA ILE A 82 6.70 5.30 -31.10
C ILE A 82 6.09 6.46 -31.92
N VAL A 83 4.94 6.99 -31.50
CA VAL A 83 4.30 8.13 -32.16
C VAL A 83 4.88 9.43 -31.60
N SER A 84 5.94 9.91 -32.24
CA SER A 84 6.36 11.31 -32.11
C SER A 84 5.19 12.22 -32.54
N PRO A 85 4.83 13.29 -31.80
CA PRO A 85 3.86 14.29 -32.25
C PRO A 85 4.50 15.18 -33.33
N ALA A 86 4.81 14.59 -34.48
CA ALA A 86 5.39 15.27 -35.62
C ALA A 86 4.39 15.21 -36.77
N GLN A 87 3.29 15.99 -36.65
CA GLN A 87 2.58 16.62 -37.77
C GLN A 87 1.37 17.43 -37.27
N SER A 88 1.59 18.72 -37.08
CA SER A 88 0.62 19.76 -37.44
C SER A 88 1.45 20.97 -37.86
N ALA A 89 1.96 20.89 -39.09
CA ALA A 89 2.59 22.01 -39.76
C ALA A 89 1.50 22.93 -40.34
N LEU A 90 1.83 24.23 -40.36
CA LEU A 90 1.19 25.34 -41.09
C LEU A 90 0.12 26.13 -40.34
N GLN A 91 0.56 26.93 -39.37
CA GLN A 91 0.03 28.28 -39.24
C GLN A 91 1.20 29.25 -39.00
N SER A 92 1.52 29.99 -40.05
CA SER A 92 2.51 31.06 -40.06
C SER A 92 2.13 32.13 -39.04
N GLN A 93 2.99 32.37 -38.04
CA GLN A 93 2.92 33.54 -37.17
C GLN A 93 4.26 34.30 -37.21
N PRO A 94 4.23 35.63 -37.03
CA PRO A 94 5.34 36.54 -37.33
C PRO A 94 6.54 36.26 -36.43
N GLN A 95 7.74 36.55 -36.92
CA GLN A 95 8.99 36.46 -36.16
C GLN A 95 8.89 37.33 -34.90
N ALA A 96 8.60 36.68 -33.77
CA ALA A 96 8.85 37.22 -32.44
C ALA A 96 10.31 36.90 -32.08
N GLU A 97 10.99 37.96 -31.68
CA GLU A 97 12.32 38.06 -31.07
C GLU A 97 12.77 36.79 -30.32
N VAL A 98 13.99 36.33 -30.62
CA VAL A 98 14.62 35.18 -29.98
C VAL A 98 14.89 35.51 -28.51
N THR A 99 13.89 35.27 -27.67
CA THR A 99 14.13 35.14 -26.23
C THR A 99 14.70 33.75 -26.03
N LEU A 100 15.98 33.67 -25.62
CA LEU A 100 16.61 32.42 -25.22
C LEU A 100 15.74 31.80 -24.12
N VAL A 101 14.93 30.79 -24.46
CA VAL A 101 14.29 29.94 -23.46
C VAL A 101 15.42 29.14 -22.83
N VAL A 102 16.01 29.72 -21.79
CA VAL A 102 16.93 29.05 -20.90
C VAL A 102 16.21 27.81 -20.43
N ASN A 103 16.72 26.66 -20.83
CA ASN A 103 16.33 25.37 -20.30
C ASN A 103 16.77 25.34 -18.83
N GLN A 104 16.02 26.03 -17.96
CA GLN A 104 16.26 26.02 -16.53
C GLN A 104 15.92 24.61 -16.07
N LYS A 105 16.97 23.80 -15.95
CA LYS A 105 16.94 22.56 -15.18
C LYS A 105 16.37 22.93 -13.81
N VAL A 106 15.09 22.62 -13.60
CA VAL A 106 14.44 22.82 -12.31
C VAL A 106 15.19 21.92 -11.35
N GLU A 107 16.07 22.50 -10.55
CA GLU A 107 16.74 21.80 -9.47
C GLU A 107 15.67 21.47 -8.43
N THR A 108 15.01 20.33 -8.62
CA THR A 108 14.11 19.77 -7.64
C THR A 108 14.95 19.32 -6.45
N THR A 109 15.21 20.25 -5.54
CA THR A 109 15.76 19.90 -4.22
C THR A 109 14.65 19.21 -3.45
N THR A 110 14.60 17.89 -3.51
CA THR A 110 13.72 17.10 -2.66
C THR A 110 14.19 17.28 -1.22
N LYS A 111 13.55 18.18 -0.46
CA LYS A 111 13.78 18.28 0.98
C LYS A 111 13.34 16.98 1.63
N GLN A 112 14.23 16.34 2.36
CA GLN A 112 13.89 15.15 3.13
C GLN A 112 12.85 15.52 4.19
N SER A 113 11.62 15.03 4.05
CA SER A 113 10.52 15.36 4.96
C SER A 113 10.41 14.41 6.16
N VAL A 114 11.21 13.34 6.18
CA VAL A 114 11.23 12.36 7.26
C VAL A 114 12.66 11.92 7.60
N ARG A 115 12.98 11.84 8.90
CA ARG A 115 14.23 11.28 9.42
C ARG A 115 13.97 10.10 10.36
N ILE A 116 15.03 9.33 10.63
CA ILE A 116 15.04 8.39 11.74
C ILE A 116 15.33 9.15 13.05
N PRO A 117 14.73 8.76 14.19
CA PRO A 117 14.89 9.49 15.45
C PRO A 117 16.28 9.46 16.08
N LEU A 118 17.13 8.51 15.69
CA LEU A 118 18.46 8.29 16.24
C LEU A 118 19.49 8.21 15.11
N ASP A 119 20.70 8.71 15.37
CA ASP A 119 21.78 8.74 14.37
C ASP A 119 22.47 7.36 14.25
N THR A 120 22.65 6.68 15.38
CA THR A 120 23.08 5.27 15.47
C THR A 120 22.06 4.52 16.30
N PHE A 121 21.74 3.29 15.92
CA PHE A 121 20.84 2.43 16.69
C PHE A 121 20.88 0.97 16.21
N ASN A 122 20.43 0.07 17.07
CA ASN A 122 20.06 -1.30 16.71
C ASN A 122 18.58 -1.54 16.99
N ILE A 123 17.86 -2.18 16.06
CA ILE A 123 16.46 -2.55 16.29
C ILE A 123 16.40 -3.78 17.19
N THR A 124 15.89 -3.64 18.40
CA THR A 124 15.73 -4.74 19.35
C THR A 124 14.37 -5.41 19.24
N GLN A 125 13.33 -4.63 18.93
CA GLN A 125 11.97 -5.15 18.77
C GLN A 125 11.26 -4.46 17.61
N ARG A 126 10.58 -5.26 16.79
CA ARG A 126 9.80 -4.78 15.65
C ARG A 126 8.33 -4.64 16.04
N TYR A 127 7.58 -3.95 15.19
CA TYR A 127 6.13 -3.86 15.32
C TYR A 127 5.47 -5.24 15.24
N HIS A 128 4.56 -5.53 16.17
CA HIS A 128 3.65 -6.68 16.12
C HIS A 128 2.37 -6.43 16.94
N LEU A 129 1.48 -7.42 17.02
CA LEU A 129 0.15 -7.24 17.60
C LEU A 129 0.17 -6.78 19.07
N PHE A 130 1.16 -7.22 19.85
CA PHE A 130 1.31 -6.87 21.26
C PHE A 130 2.37 -5.77 21.49
N HIS A 131 2.97 -5.25 20.42
CA HIS A 131 3.93 -4.16 20.48
C HIS A 131 3.73 -3.20 19.32
N ARG A 132 2.99 -2.12 19.58
CA ARG A 132 2.61 -1.12 18.56
C ARG A 132 3.69 -0.05 18.34
N GLY A 133 4.94 -0.39 18.60
CA GLY A 133 6.12 0.47 18.42
C GLY A 133 7.27 -0.29 17.76
N ILE A 134 8.37 0.43 17.54
CA ILE A 134 9.66 -0.14 17.13
C ILE A 134 10.68 0.30 18.18
N ASP A 135 11.38 -0.66 18.77
CA ASP A 135 12.37 -0.37 19.79
C ASP A 135 13.73 -0.19 19.12
N LEU A 136 14.27 1.01 19.30
CA LEU A 136 15.58 1.41 18.81
C LEU A 136 16.51 1.51 20.03
N LYS A 137 17.49 0.62 20.11
CA LYS A 137 18.50 0.64 21.16
C LYS A 137 19.67 1.50 20.74
N GLU A 138 20.03 2.43 21.62
CA GLU A 138 21.25 3.24 21.55
C GLU A 138 21.79 3.46 22.97
N THR A 139 22.94 4.13 23.09
CA THR A 139 23.51 4.58 24.36
C THR A 139 22.55 5.51 25.11
N ILE A 140 22.48 5.35 26.44
CA ILE A 140 21.65 6.22 27.30
C ILE A 140 22.16 7.65 27.18
N GLY A 141 21.25 8.61 26.98
CA GLY A 141 21.62 10.01 26.81
C GLY A 141 21.83 10.41 25.34
N ALA A 142 21.66 9.49 24.39
CA ALA A 142 21.77 9.80 22.98
C ALA A 142 20.65 10.76 22.53
N PRO A 143 20.95 11.77 21.70
CA PRO A 143 19.96 12.74 21.28
C PRO A 143 18.87 12.06 20.43
N VAL A 144 17.62 12.27 20.83
CA VAL A 144 16.42 11.80 20.13
C VAL A 144 15.79 12.96 19.39
N TYR A 145 15.44 12.73 18.14
CA TYR A 145 14.88 13.72 17.24
C TYR A 145 13.53 13.29 16.67
N PRO A 146 12.64 14.22 16.31
CA PRO A 146 11.35 13.87 15.77
C PRO A 146 11.47 13.39 14.32
N ILE A 147 10.67 12.41 13.93
CA ILE A 147 10.64 11.86 12.56
C ILE A 147 10.30 12.93 11.52
N MET A 148 9.53 13.94 11.90
CA MET A 148 9.05 15.04 11.05
C MET A 148 8.85 16.29 11.91
N GLY A 149 8.87 17.48 11.31
CA GLY A 149 8.52 18.71 12.04
C GLY A 149 7.08 18.68 12.55
N GLY A 150 6.79 19.44 13.60
CA GLY A 150 5.48 19.47 14.22
C GLY A 150 5.45 20.30 15.50
N VAL A 151 4.35 20.15 16.25
CA VAL A 151 4.16 20.77 17.56
C VAL A 151 4.14 19.69 18.63
N VAL A 152 4.88 19.90 19.71
CA VAL A 152 4.87 19.02 20.88
C VAL A 152 3.49 19.07 21.52
N GLU A 153 2.72 17.99 21.40
CA GLU A 153 1.36 17.91 21.91
C GLU A 153 1.33 17.54 23.39
N GLU A 154 2.25 16.66 23.80
CA GLU A 154 2.30 16.14 25.16
C GLU A 154 3.74 15.87 25.60
N VAL A 155 4.02 16.21 26.86
CA VAL A 155 5.24 15.90 27.58
C VAL A 155 4.81 15.36 28.94
N ALA A 156 5.17 14.12 29.26
CA ALA A 156 4.69 13.48 30.48
C ALA A 156 5.62 12.34 30.93
N TYR A 157 5.33 11.84 32.13
CA TYR A 157 6.00 10.71 32.74
C TYR A 157 4.97 9.69 33.24
N THR A 158 5.21 8.40 32.96
CA THR A 158 4.47 7.29 33.58
C THR A 158 5.40 6.38 34.38
N HIS A 159 4.98 5.98 35.59
CA HIS A 159 5.71 5.01 36.41
C HIS A 159 5.79 3.61 35.76
N PHE A 160 4.78 3.26 34.96
CA PHE A 160 4.70 2.00 34.24
C PHE A 160 4.45 2.28 32.75
N GLY A 161 5.04 1.48 31.86
CA GLY A 161 4.97 1.71 30.42
C GLY A 161 6.06 2.67 29.96
N TYR A 162 5.68 3.84 29.44
CA TYR A 162 6.56 4.69 28.63
C TYR A 162 7.69 5.41 29.39
N GLY A 163 7.62 5.58 30.71
CA GLY A 163 8.59 6.41 31.42
C GLY A 163 8.44 7.87 31.01
N ASN A 164 9.55 8.58 30.79
CA ASN A 164 9.49 9.90 30.16
C ASN A 164 9.13 9.75 28.68
N TYR A 165 8.12 10.48 28.23
CA TYR A 165 7.73 10.46 26.82
C TYR A 165 7.28 11.82 26.29
N VAL A 166 7.39 11.93 24.97
CA VAL A 166 6.98 13.09 24.18
C VAL A 166 6.09 12.63 23.04
N ILE A 167 4.97 13.32 22.82
CA ILE A 167 4.12 13.15 21.63
C ILE A 167 4.26 14.39 20.76
N VAL A 168 4.63 14.21 19.49
CA VAL A 168 4.71 15.28 18.50
C VAL A 168 3.58 15.12 17.48
N ASN A 169 2.79 16.17 17.32
CA ASN A 169 1.75 16.27 16.29
C ASN A 169 2.31 16.96 15.06
N HIS A 170 2.32 16.24 13.93
CA HIS A 170 2.91 16.72 12.69
C HIS A 170 1.88 17.33 11.72
N GLY A 171 0.64 17.52 12.17
CA GLY A 171 -0.48 17.87 11.31
C GLY A 171 -0.99 16.68 10.49
N SER A 172 -2.01 16.91 9.66
CA SER A 172 -2.58 15.89 8.75
C SER A 172 -2.93 14.55 9.40
N SER A 173 -3.32 14.57 10.69
CA SER A 173 -3.65 13.39 11.51
C SER A 173 -2.48 12.46 11.85
N TYR A 174 -1.23 12.89 11.66
CA TYR A 174 -0.03 12.12 12.03
C TYR A 174 0.53 12.57 13.37
N LYS A 175 0.81 11.59 14.24
CA LYS A 175 1.50 11.80 15.52
C LYS A 175 2.59 10.77 15.69
N SER A 176 3.67 11.15 16.35
CA SER A 176 4.73 10.24 16.79
C SER A 176 4.88 10.32 18.31
N LEU A 177 5.22 9.19 18.92
CA LEU A 177 5.46 9.06 20.35
C LEU A 177 6.87 8.54 20.58
N TYR A 178 7.62 9.21 21.43
CA TYR A 178 8.99 8.87 21.82
C TYR A 178 8.97 8.54 23.30
N ALA A 179 9.26 7.30 23.66
CA ALA A 179 9.20 6.79 25.02
C ALA A 179 10.57 6.38 25.53
N HIS A 180 10.65 6.10 26.83
CA HIS A 180 11.85 5.65 27.53
C HIS A 180 13.02 6.64 27.44
N LEU A 181 12.69 7.92 27.34
CA LEU A 181 13.69 8.99 27.33
C LEU A 181 14.36 9.07 28.70
N SER A 182 15.68 9.21 28.72
CA SER A 182 16.42 9.49 29.95
C SER A 182 16.07 10.89 30.48
N LYS A 183 15.84 11.84 29.57
CA LYS A 183 15.42 13.22 29.88
C LYS A 183 14.61 13.82 28.75
N ILE A 184 13.59 14.61 29.09
CA ILE A 184 12.86 15.45 28.12
C ILE A 184 13.49 16.85 28.12
N ILE A 185 13.66 17.42 26.92
CA ILE A 185 14.32 18.73 26.73
C ILE A 185 13.45 19.73 25.95
N VAL A 186 12.19 19.39 25.72
CA VAL A 186 11.19 20.24 25.07
C VAL A 186 9.95 20.40 25.95
N GLU A 187 9.16 21.42 25.66
CA GLU A 187 7.95 21.75 26.40
C GLU A 187 6.69 21.56 25.55
N LYS A 188 5.54 21.43 26.21
CA LYS A 188 4.24 21.34 25.53
C LYS A 188 3.99 22.61 24.70
N ASN A 189 3.43 22.42 23.51
CA ASN A 189 3.18 23.43 22.47
C ASN A 189 4.43 24.01 21.79
N GLN A 190 5.62 23.48 22.07
CA GLN A 190 6.83 23.89 21.35
C GLN A 190 6.80 23.41 19.90
N GLU A 191 7.12 24.30 18.96
CA GLU A 191 7.40 23.92 17.57
C GLU A 191 8.78 23.26 17.47
N VAL A 192 8.83 22.12 16.81
CA VAL A 192 10.05 21.34 16.60
C VAL A 192 10.20 21.02 15.13
N ASP A 193 11.42 21.12 14.62
CA ASP A 193 11.78 20.60 13.31
C ASP A 193 12.48 19.25 13.44
N GLN A 194 12.83 18.65 12.30
CA GLN A 194 13.56 17.39 12.29
C GLN A 194 14.91 17.46 13.02
N ASN A 195 15.56 18.62 13.13
CA ASN A 195 16.88 18.75 13.73
C ASN A 195 16.82 19.14 15.21
N THR A 196 15.62 19.41 15.72
CA THR A 196 15.39 19.76 17.12
C THR A 196 15.50 18.50 17.97
N VAL A 197 16.43 18.50 18.93
CA VAL A 197 16.52 17.42 19.91
C VAL A 197 15.31 17.54 20.84
N ILE A 198 14.54 16.45 20.99
CA ILE A 198 13.32 16.40 21.82
C ILE A 198 13.53 15.66 23.14
N GLY A 199 14.54 14.80 23.21
CA GLY A 199 14.86 14.03 24.39
C GLY A 199 16.25 13.41 24.30
N LEU A 200 16.64 12.78 25.40
CA LEU A 200 17.87 12.00 25.57
C LEU A 200 17.53 10.58 26.02
#